data_AF-A0A6I2QTB2-F1
#
_entry.id   AF-A0A6I2QTB2-F1
#
_cell.length_a   1.000
_cell.length_b   1.000
_cell.length_c   1.000
_cell.angle_alpha   90.00
_cell.angle_beta   90.00
_cell.angle_gamma   90.00
#
_symmetry.space_group_name_H-M   'P 1'
#
loop_
_entity.id
_entity.type
_entity.pdbx_description
1 polymer ?
#
loop_
_entity_poly.entity_id
_entity_poly.type
_entity_poly.pdbx_seq_one_letter_code
_entity_poly.pdbx_strand_id
1 'polypeptide(L)'
;MDSNRIKEAIKFSSPIMLGYIPIAMAFGLLCKGQNISMLDSTLFSFVFYSGAAQFMAVELLGAGVGMFSIVLSVFLLNLRLFIMSTSLGIHTQKINPKALPVIGFMLTDEAFSVMSFNKEKLNTEFALAVELGPYLAWGIFTPVGYLIGQLMPKSVQTSLEVGLTAMFIALVVPSIKKSSNGLVVSLIGVVTYAIIFYLKFIPSGWDIILAILLSSYIGLKVIMKRGQNV
;
A
#
# COMPACT_ATOMS: atom_id res chain seq x y z
N MET A 1 -0.35 -25.78 18.37
CA MET A 1 0.48 -24.59 18.12
C MET A 1 1.16 -24.23 19.44
N ASP A 2 2.49 -24.32 19.53
CA ASP A 2 3.23 -24.11 20.79
C ASP A 2 3.05 -22.68 21.32
N SER A 3 2.82 -22.53 22.63
CA SER A 3 2.63 -21.23 23.30
C SER A 3 3.80 -20.26 23.07
N ASN A 4 5.02 -20.78 22.94
CA ASN A 4 6.21 -19.99 22.64
C ASN A 4 6.22 -19.40 21.22
N ARG A 5 5.67 -20.12 20.23
CA ARG A 5 5.59 -19.66 18.83
C ARG A 5 4.59 -18.52 18.67
N ILE A 6 3.48 -18.57 19.42
CA ILE A 6 2.47 -17.49 19.45
C ILE A 6 3.07 -16.21 20.04
N LYS A 7 3.80 -16.32 21.16
CA LYS A 7 4.47 -15.17 21.78
C LYS A 7 5.51 -14.53 20.87
N GLU A 8 6.29 -15.35 20.18
CA GLU A 8 7.32 -14.86 19.25
C GLU A 8 6.69 -14.15 18.05
N ALA A 9 5.61 -14.70 17.49
CA ALA A 9 4.90 -14.05 16.40
C ALA A 9 4.21 -12.73 16.78
N ILE A 10 3.60 -12.65 17.96
CA ILE A 10 3.05 -11.39 18.49
C ILE A 10 4.16 -10.35 18.59
N LYS A 11 5.37 -10.73 19.01
CA LYS A 11 6.50 -9.80 19.12
C LYS A 11 6.91 -9.19 17.78
N PHE A 12 6.90 -9.99 16.70
CA PHE A 12 7.24 -9.51 15.36
C PHE A 12 6.12 -8.72 14.68
N SER A 13 4.86 -9.09 14.92
CA SER A 13 3.69 -8.42 14.33
C SER A 13 3.25 -7.15 15.07
N SER A 14 3.53 -7.04 16.37
CA SER A 14 3.07 -5.90 17.21
C SER A 14 3.46 -4.53 16.66
N PRO A 15 4.71 -4.27 16.22
CA PRO A 15 5.07 -2.96 15.67
C PRO A 15 4.28 -2.62 14.41
N ILE A 16 4.05 -3.60 13.54
CA ILE A 16 3.25 -3.43 12.31
C ILE A 16 1.80 -3.12 12.69
N MET A 17 1.24 -3.91 13.60
CA MET A 17 -0.14 -3.74 14.08
C MET A 17 -0.37 -2.34 14.66
N LEU A 18 0.52 -1.87 15.51
CA LEU A 18 0.45 -0.53 16.10
C LEU A 18 0.56 0.58 15.04
N GLY A 19 1.41 0.40 14.04
CA GLY A 19 1.50 1.33 12.91
C GLY A 19 0.24 1.36 12.04
N TYR A 20 -0.44 0.22 11.90
CA TYR A 20 -1.60 0.07 11.02
C TYR A 20 -2.87 0.67 11.60
N ILE A 21 -3.03 0.70 12.93
CA ILE A 21 -4.20 1.27 13.60
C ILE A 21 -4.52 2.71 13.11
N PRO A 22 -3.62 3.71 13.25
CA PRO A 22 -3.93 5.08 12.83
C PRO A 22 -4.14 5.19 11.31
N ILE A 23 -3.45 4.37 10.51
CA ILE A 23 -3.57 4.39 9.06
C ILE A 23 -4.92 3.81 8.62
N ALA A 24 -5.34 2.69 9.20
CA ALA A 24 -6.65 2.09 8.95
C ALA A 24 -7.79 3.02 9.37
N MET A 25 -7.63 3.72 10.49
CA MET A 25 -8.59 4.75 10.89
C MET A 25 -8.64 5.89 9.87
N ALA A 26 -7.50 6.36 9.39
CA ALA A 26 -7.44 7.37 8.32
C ALA A 26 -8.11 6.88 7.02
N PHE A 27 -7.99 5.59 6.69
CA PHE A 27 -8.67 4.99 5.54
C PHE A 27 -10.20 4.98 5.69
N GLY A 28 -10.71 4.54 6.83
CA GLY A 28 -12.15 4.56 7.09
C GLY A 28 -12.72 5.98 7.09
N LEU A 29 -11.95 6.92 7.63
CA LEU A 29 -12.26 8.34 7.62
C LEU A 29 -12.31 8.91 6.19
N LEU A 30 -11.37 8.52 5.32
CA LEU A 30 -11.39 8.87 3.91
C LEU A 30 -12.63 8.33 3.20
N CYS A 31 -12.96 7.05 3.42
CA CYS A 31 -14.16 6.44 2.84
C CYS A 31 -15.42 7.22 3.21
N LYS A 32 -15.48 7.74 4.45
CA LYS A 32 -16.60 8.58 4.88
C LYS A 32 -16.66 9.91 4.13
N GLY A 33 -15.51 10.54 3.87
CA GLY A 33 -15.40 11.77 3.06
C GLY A 33 -15.94 11.57 1.64
N GLN A 34 -15.62 10.44 1.02
CA GLN A 34 -16.08 10.08 -0.34
C GLN A 34 -17.48 9.43 -0.38
N ASN A 35 -18.24 9.51 0.70
CA ASN A 35 -19.60 8.95 0.82
C ASN A 35 -19.71 7.43 0.55
N ILE A 36 -18.61 6.68 0.69
CA ILE A 36 -18.63 5.21 0.67
C ILE A 36 -19.33 4.72 1.94
N SER A 37 -20.11 3.64 1.89
CA SER A 37 -20.79 3.13 3.07
C SER A 37 -19.81 2.49 4.07
N MET A 38 -20.21 2.41 5.34
CA MET A 38 -19.41 1.74 6.37
C MET A 38 -19.20 0.26 6.05
N LEU A 39 -20.24 -0.40 5.52
CA LEU A 39 -20.17 -1.80 5.12
C LEU A 39 -19.19 -1.99 3.98
N ASP A 40 -19.30 -1.17 2.93
CA ASP A 40 -18.43 -1.26 1.75
C ASP A 40 -16.98 -0.99 2.11
N SER A 41 -16.69 0.05 2.92
CA SER A 41 -15.33 0.34 3.38
C SER A 41 -14.72 -0.78 4.23
N THR A 42 -15.52 -1.40 5.10
CA THR A 42 -15.09 -2.53 5.93
C THR A 42 -14.81 -3.76 5.06
N LEU A 43 -15.73 -4.11 4.15
CA LEU A 43 -15.52 -5.19 3.19
C LEU A 43 -14.31 -4.93 2.31
N PHE A 44 -14.12 -3.68 1.89
CA PHE A 44 -12.98 -3.29 1.07
C PHE A 44 -11.66 -3.54 1.79
N SER A 45 -11.58 -3.27 3.10
CA SER A 45 -10.39 -3.59 3.94
C SER A 45 -10.14 -5.07 4.15
N PHE A 46 -11.17 -5.91 4.24
CA PHE A 46 -10.97 -7.36 4.41
C PHE A 46 -10.74 -8.11 3.08
N VAL A 47 -11.37 -7.67 2.00
CA VAL A 47 -11.33 -8.36 0.70
C VAL A 47 -10.20 -7.83 -0.19
N PHE A 48 -9.93 -6.53 -0.15
CA PHE A 48 -8.90 -5.89 -0.95
C PHE A 48 -7.85 -5.24 -0.05
N TYR A 49 -7.06 -6.11 0.59
CA TYR A 49 -6.03 -5.72 1.53
C TYR A 49 -4.77 -5.23 0.79
N SER A 50 -4.72 -3.93 0.49
CA SER A 50 -3.55 -3.30 -0.12
C SER A 50 -3.50 -1.82 0.23
N GLY A 51 -3.13 -1.51 1.47
CA GLY A 51 -3.24 -0.17 2.08
C GLY A 51 -3.12 1.01 1.09
N ALA A 52 -1.93 1.26 0.52
CA ALA A 52 -1.72 2.37 -0.42
C ALA A 52 -2.62 2.31 -1.68
N ALA A 53 -2.91 1.12 -2.20
CA ALA A 53 -3.78 0.96 -3.35
C ALA A 53 -5.26 1.22 -3.00
N GLN A 54 -5.69 0.93 -1.77
CA GLN A 54 -7.03 1.25 -1.30
C GLN A 54 -7.24 2.77 -1.24
N PHE A 55 -6.28 3.50 -0.67
CA PHE A 55 -6.30 4.97 -0.67
C PHE A 55 -6.37 5.54 -2.09
N MET A 56 -5.53 5.04 -2.99
CA MET A 56 -5.57 5.44 -4.40
C MET A 56 -6.93 5.15 -5.05
N ALA A 57 -7.50 3.96 -4.81
CA ALA A 57 -8.79 3.59 -5.39
C ALA A 57 -9.91 4.52 -4.95
N VAL A 58 -10.00 4.81 -3.65
CA VAL A 58 -11.03 5.71 -3.08
C VAL A 58 -10.89 7.13 -3.62
N GLU A 59 -9.66 7.63 -3.80
CA GLU A 59 -9.40 8.94 -4.40
C GLU A 59 -9.86 9.02 -5.85
N LEU A 60 -9.45 8.05 -6.66
CA LEU A 60 -9.82 8.05 -8.07
C LEU A 60 -11.34 7.88 -8.26
N LEU A 61 -11.99 7.12 -7.38
CA LEU A 61 -13.46 7.03 -7.33
C LEU A 61 -14.10 8.38 -7.04
N GLY A 62 -13.62 9.10 -6.01
CA GLY A 62 -14.14 10.43 -5.67
C GLY A 62 -13.85 11.49 -6.72
N ALA A 63 -12.75 11.36 -7.45
CA ALA A 63 -12.42 12.20 -8.61
C ALA A 63 -13.23 11.86 -9.88
N GLY A 64 -14.10 10.85 -9.84
CA GLY A 64 -14.95 10.45 -10.97
C GLY A 64 -14.20 9.75 -12.10
N VAL A 65 -13.04 9.16 -11.81
CA VAL A 65 -12.24 8.42 -12.81
C VAL A 65 -12.97 7.13 -13.20
N GLY A 66 -12.90 6.76 -14.48
CA GLY A 66 -13.52 5.53 -14.97
C GLY A 66 -12.98 4.26 -14.29
N MET A 67 -13.87 3.33 -13.96
CA MET A 67 -13.53 2.12 -13.18
C MET A 67 -12.38 1.29 -13.79
N PHE A 68 -12.31 1.19 -15.12
CA PHE A 68 -11.21 0.49 -15.79
C PHE A 68 -9.84 1.11 -15.48
N SER A 69 -9.72 2.44 -15.54
CA SER A 69 -8.48 3.15 -15.24
C SER A 69 -8.08 3.01 -13.76
N ILE A 70 -9.07 2.95 -12.87
CA ILE A 70 -8.86 2.71 -11.43
C ILE A 70 -8.27 1.32 -11.23
N VAL A 71 -8.92 0.28 -11.77
CA VAL A 71 -8.45 -1.11 -11.67
C VAL A 71 -7.04 -1.24 -12.23
N LEU A 72 -6.76 -0.63 -13.39
CA LEU A 72 -5.45 -0.69 -14.00
C LEU A 72 -4.37 0.06 -13.17
N SER A 73 -4.68 1.24 -12.63
CA SER A 73 -3.76 1.99 -11.77
C SER A 73 -3.45 1.23 -10.48
N VAL A 74 -4.48 0.67 -9.85
CA VAL A 74 -4.38 -0.18 -8.66
C VAL A 74 -3.56 -1.44 -8.95
N PHE A 75 -3.79 -2.07 -10.10
CA PHE A 75 -3.00 -3.23 -10.53
C PHE A 75 -1.53 -2.88 -10.70
N LEU A 76 -1.23 -1.79 -11.42
CA LEU A 76 0.13 -1.32 -11.64
C LEU A 76 0.85 -0.98 -10.33
N LEU A 77 0.17 -0.31 -9.40
CA LEU A 77 0.73 -0.03 -8.07
C LEU A 77 1.03 -1.31 -7.28
N ASN A 78 0.18 -2.33 -7.41
CA ASN A 78 0.34 -3.61 -6.72
C ASN A 78 1.39 -4.54 -7.30
N LEU A 79 1.94 -4.26 -8.49
CA LEU A 79 3.05 -5.04 -9.04
C LEU A 79 4.26 -5.12 -8.08
N ARG A 80 4.41 -4.15 -7.17
CA ARG A 80 5.41 -4.21 -6.10
C ARG A 80 5.24 -5.43 -5.19
N LEU A 81 4.00 -5.79 -4.84
CA LEU A 81 3.69 -6.96 -4.03
C LEU A 81 4.05 -8.24 -4.79
N PHE A 82 3.84 -8.29 -6.10
CA PHE A 82 4.23 -9.41 -6.95
C PHE A 82 5.76 -9.61 -6.97
N ILE A 83 6.53 -8.53 -7.11
CA ILE A 83 8.00 -8.57 -7.07
C ILE A 83 8.49 -9.04 -5.70
N MET A 84 7.92 -8.51 -4.61
CA MET A 84 8.25 -8.93 -3.24
C MET A 84 7.90 -10.40 -2.99
N SER A 85 6.71 -10.84 -3.44
CA SER A 85 6.28 -12.23 -3.32
C SER A 85 7.25 -13.17 -4.05
N THR A 86 7.69 -12.80 -5.24
CA THR A 86 8.65 -13.58 -6.03
C THR A 86 10.02 -13.63 -5.34
N SER A 87 10.49 -12.51 -4.79
CA SER A 87 11.76 -12.44 -4.04
C SER A 87 11.74 -13.34 -2.79
N LEU A 88 10.61 -13.34 -2.07
CA LEU A 88 10.43 -14.19 -0.90
C LEU A 88 10.26 -15.67 -1.29
N GLY A 89 9.62 -15.93 -2.43
CA GLY A 89 9.33 -17.27 -2.99
C GLY A 89 10.52 -18.21 -3.09
N ILE A 90 11.75 -17.67 -3.21
CA ILE A 90 12.98 -18.47 -3.25
C ILE A 90 13.26 -19.16 -1.89
N HIS A 91 12.73 -18.60 -0.80
CA HIS A 91 12.98 -19.02 0.58
C HIS A 91 11.77 -19.74 1.22
N THR A 92 10.70 -20.01 0.46
CA THR A 92 9.44 -20.58 1.00
C THR A 92 9.43 -22.11 1.08
N GLN A 93 10.59 -22.77 1.00
CA GLN A 93 10.71 -24.23 1.00
C GLN A 93 10.09 -24.91 2.24
N LYS A 94 10.04 -24.19 3.38
CA LYS A 94 9.44 -24.66 4.64
C LYS A 94 7.98 -24.21 4.83
N ILE A 95 7.39 -23.57 3.81
CA ILE A 95 5.98 -23.13 3.81
C ILE A 95 5.12 -24.20 3.14
N ASN A 96 3.98 -24.50 3.75
CA ASN A 96 2.98 -25.39 3.17
C ASN A 96 2.43 -24.74 1.88
N PRO A 97 2.51 -25.42 0.72
CA PRO A 97 2.01 -24.89 -0.54
C PRO A 97 0.54 -24.45 -0.50
N LYS A 98 -0.28 -25.09 0.35
CA LYS A 98 -1.70 -24.71 0.53
C LYS A 98 -1.90 -23.37 1.24
N ALA A 99 -0.91 -22.92 2.02
CA ALA A 99 -0.94 -21.65 2.72
C ALA A 99 -0.38 -20.49 1.89
N LEU A 100 0.36 -20.77 0.80
CA LEU A 100 0.97 -19.74 -0.05
C LEU A 100 -0.03 -18.72 -0.60
N PRO A 101 -1.25 -19.08 -1.07
CA PRO A 101 -2.21 -18.09 -1.52
C PRO A 101 -2.65 -17.12 -0.42
N VAL A 102 -2.81 -17.62 0.81
CA VAL A 102 -3.22 -16.81 1.97
C VAL A 102 -2.10 -15.87 2.40
N ILE A 103 -0.87 -16.38 2.47
CA ILE A 103 0.33 -15.59 2.79
C ILE A 103 0.54 -14.52 1.72
N GLY A 104 0.46 -14.88 0.45
CA GLY A 104 0.57 -13.92 -0.66
C GLY A 104 -0.53 -12.84 -0.63
N PHE A 105 -1.76 -13.20 -0.24
CA PHE A 105 -2.85 -12.26 -0.08
C PHE A 105 -2.61 -11.26 1.06
N MET A 106 -2.03 -11.70 2.17
CA MET A 106 -1.76 -10.84 3.34
C MET A 106 -0.39 -10.13 3.28
N LEU A 107 0.37 -10.32 2.19
CA LEU A 107 1.71 -9.76 2.08
C LEU A 107 1.67 -8.23 1.96
N THR A 108 2.41 -7.57 2.85
CA THR A 108 2.62 -6.11 2.84
C THR A 108 4.10 -5.75 2.81
N ASP A 109 4.42 -4.46 2.60
CA ASP A 109 5.80 -3.97 2.61
C ASP A 109 6.48 -4.27 3.97
N GLU A 110 5.75 -4.12 5.07
CA GLU A 110 6.21 -4.37 6.44
C GLU A 110 6.36 -5.87 6.72
N ALA A 111 5.38 -6.68 6.33
CA ALA A 111 5.45 -8.14 6.49
C ALA A 111 6.61 -8.72 5.66
N PHE A 112 6.78 -8.26 4.42
CA PHE A 112 7.91 -8.61 3.56
C PHE A 112 9.25 -8.25 4.20
N SER A 113 9.38 -7.05 4.77
CA SER A 113 10.59 -6.61 5.47
C SER A 113 10.93 -7.56 6.63
N VAL A 114 9.98 -7.83 7.51
CA VAL A 114 10.17 -8.74 8.65
C VAL A 114 10.58 -10.15 8.19
N MET A 115 9.88 -10.70 7.20
CA MET A 115 10.17 -12.03 6.66
C MET A 115 11.54 -12.10 5.95
N SER A 116 11.93 -11.03 5.26
CA SER A 116 13.21 -10.95 4.54
C SER A 116 14.42 -10.83 5.46
N PHE A 117 14.25 -10.27 6.67
CA PHE A 117 15.30 -10.20 7.69
C PHE A 117 15.37 -11.45 8.60
N ASN A 118 14.38 -12.35 8.52
CA ASN A 118 14.30 -13.56 9.37
C ASN A 118 14.08 -14.83 8.52
N LYS A 119 14.81 -14.93 7.39
CA LYS A 119 14.62 -15.99 6.38
C LYS A 119 14.78 -17.40 6.95
N GLU A 120 15.66 -17.56 7.93
CA GLU A 120 15.91 -18.83 8.63
C GLU A 120 14.70 -19.34 9.42
N LYS A 121 13.86 -18.42 9.91
CA LYS A 121 12.62 -18.70 10.64
C LYS A 121 11.40 -18.83 9.73
N LEU A 122 11.54 -18.55 8.43
CA LEU A 122 10.45 -18.51 7.47
C LEU A 122 9.83 -19.91 7.30
N ASN A 123 8.69 -20.11 7.95
CA ASN A 123 7.83 -21.27 7.84
C ASN A 123 6.36 -20.79 7.85
N THR A 124 5.42 -21.71 7.59
CA THR A 124 3.98 -21.37 7.49
C THR A 124 3.45 -20.62 8.71
N GLU A 125 3.80 -21.09 9.91
CA GLU A 125 3.27 -20.54 11.16
C GLU A 125 3.84 -19.14 11.42
N PHE A 126 5.14 -18.95 11.17
CA PHE A 126 5.80 -17.67 11.32
C PHE A 126 5.22 -16.62 10.35
N ALA A 127 5.06 -16.97 9.06
CA ALA A 127 4.51 -16.07 8.06
C ALA A 127 3.08 -15.63 8.41
N LEU A 128 2.19 -16.60 8.66
CA LEU A 128 0.80 -16.30 9.03
C LEU A 128 0.70 -15.46 10.30
N ALA A 129 1.57 -15.70 11.27
CA ALA A 129 1.50 -15.02 12.54
C ALA A 129 2.13 -13.61 12.51
N VAL A 130 3.01 -13.31 11.54
CA VAL A 130 3.45 -11.94 11.22
C VAL A 130 2.33 -11.15 10.54
N GLU A 131 1.51 -11.81 9.72
CA GLU A 131 0.53 -11.17 8.83
C GLU A 131 -0.88 -11.02 9.44
N LEU A 132 -1.34 -12.01 10.21
CA LEU A 132 -2.72 -12.08 10.69
C LEU A 132 -3.08 -10.93 11.64
N GLY A 133 -2.18 -10.55 12.55
CA GLY A 133 -2.41 -9.45 13.49
C GLY A 133 -2.63 -8.12 12.78
N PRO A 134 -1.70 -7.68 11.90
CA PRO A 134 -1.85 -6.47 11.08
C PRO A 134 -3.09 -6.51 10.19
N TYR A 135 -3.40 -7.65 9.57
CA TYR A 135 -4.60 -7.81 8.74
C TYR A 135 -5.89 -7.55 9.55
N LEU A 136 -6.00 -8.17 10.73
CA LEU A 136 -7.15 -7.97 11.62
C LEU A 136 -7.21 -6.53 12.14
N ALA A 137 -6.08 -5.95 12.56
CA ALA A 137 -6.05 -4.57 13.00
C ALA A 137 -6.50 -3.61 11.90
N TRP A 138 -6.06 -3.82 10.66
CA TRP A 138 -6.51 -3.01 9.53
C TRP A 138 -8.02 -3.08 9.32
N GLY A 139 -8.56 -4.30 9.25
CA GLY A 139 -9.99 -4.52 9.05
C GLY A 139 -10.85 -4.03 10.22
N ILE A 140 -10.40 -4.17 11.46
CA ILE A 140 -11.14 -3.75 12.68
C ILE A 140 -11.10 -2.24 12.87
N PHE A 141 -9.97 -1.58 12.61
CA PHE A 141 -9.84 -0.14 12.86
C PHE A 141 -10.33 0.74 11.69
N THR A 142 -10.54 0.15 10.50
CA THR A 142 -11.24 0.83 9.38
C THR A 142 -12.64 1.34 9.80
N PRO A 143 -13.59 0.50 10.28
CA PRO A 143 -14.90 0.97 10.70
C PRO A 143 -14.83 1.94 11.89
N VAL A 144 -13.84 1.79 12.78
CA VAL A 144 -13.61 2.75 13.89
C VAL A 144 -13.30 4.15 13.33
N GLY A 145 -12.40 4.24 12.35
CA GLY A 145 -12.09 5.49 11.65
C GLY A 145 -13.29 6.08 10.91
N TYR A 146 -14.09 5.23 10.27
CA TYR A 146 -15.32 5.63 9.60
C TYR A 146 -16.32 6.27 10.57
N LEU A 147 -16.54 5.66 11.73
CA LEU A 147 -17.43 6.17 12.78
C LEU A 147 -16.93 7.51 13.34
N ILE A 148 -15.62 7.64 13.57
CA ILE A 148 -15.03 8.92 13.98
C ILE A 148 -15.31 9.99 12.93
N GLY A 149 -15.18 9.66 11.64
CA GLY A 149 -15.53 10.56 10.55
C GLY A 149 -16.99 10.99 10.52
N GLN A 150 -17.92 10.12 10.93
CA GLN A 150 -19.33 10.47 11.05
C GLN A 150 -19.61 11.51 12.15
N LEU A 151 -18.84 11.45 13.25
CA LEU A 151 -18.99 12.37 14.38
C LEU A 151 -18.36 13.75 14.11
N MET A 152 -17.50 13.86 13.10
CA MET A 152 -16.81 15.10 12.77
C MET A 152 -17.71 16.09 12.02
N PRO A 153 -17.59 17.41 12.29
CA PRO A 153 -18.24 18.44 11.49
C PRO A 153 -17.85 18.35 10.00
N LYS A 154 -18.78 18.73 9.12
CA LYS A 154 -18.55 18.69 7.65
C LYS A 154 -17.30 19.48 7.22
N SER A 155 -17.01 20.61 7.88
CA SER A 155 -15.80 21.41 7.62
C SER A 155 -14.50 20.64 7.89
N VAL A 156 -14.48 19.83 8.94
CA VAL A 156 -13.35 18.94 9.25
C VAL A 156 -13.30 17.81 8.24
N GLN A 157 -14.46 17.25 7.85
CA GLN A 157 -14.52 16.17 6.85
C GLN A 157 -13.86 16.57 5.52
N THR A 158 -14.18 17.77 5.01
CA THR A 158 -13.56 18.29 3.77
C THR A 158 -12.07 18.59 3.94
N SER A 159 -11.63 18.96 5.13
CA SER A 159 -10.20 19.20 5.41
C SER A 159 -9.35 17.91 5.36
N LEU A 160 -9.99 16.73 5.43
CA LEU A 160 -9.29 15.45 5.40
C LEU A 160 -8.76 15.07 4.02
N GLU A 161 -9.32 15.65 2.96
CA GLU A 161 -8.77 15.53 1.59
C GLU A 161 -7.32 16.06 1.55
N VAL A 162 -7.03 17.13 2.30
CA VAL A 162 -5.66 17.65 2.49
C VAL A 162 -4.82 16.70 3.34
N GLY A 163 -5.40 16.14 4.40
CA GLY A 163 -4.74 15.15 5.25
C GLY A 163 -4.29 13.90 4.48
N LEU A 164 -5.07 13.46 3.50
CA LEU A 164 -4.71 12.34 2.64
C LEU A 164 -3.54 12.68 1.72
N THR A 165 -3.53 13.86 1.11
CA THR A 165 -2.40 14.32 0.30
C THR A 165 -1.12 14.33 1.15
N ALA A 166 -1.22 14.80 2.40
CA ALA A 166 -0.12 14.77 3.36
C ALA A 166 0.34 13.33 3.70
N MET A 167 -0.58 12.36 3.76
CA MET A 167 -0.23 10.95 3.97
C MET A 167 0.61 10.39 2.81
N PHE A 168 0.21 10.60 1.56
CA PHE A 168 1.01 10.15 0.41
C PHE A 168 2.40 10.79 0.39
N ILE A 169 2.49 12.08 0.74
CA ILE A 169 3.78 12.77 0.92
C ILE A 169 4.59 12.07 2.03
N ALA A 170 3.97 11.79 3.18
CA ALA A 170 4.63 11.11 4.30
C ALA A 170 5.11 9.69 3.96
N LEU A 171 4.46 8.98 3.02
CA LEU A 171 4.91 7.68 2.51
C LEU A 171 6.12 7.80 1.56
N VAL A 172 6.13 8.83 0.71
CA VAL A 172 7.18 9.03 -0.31
C VAL A 172 8.45 9.60 0.32
N VAL A 173 8.34 10.54 1.27
CA VAL A 173 9.47 11.27 1.86
C VAL A 173 10.55 10.36 2.48
N PRO A 174 10.23 9.34 3.29
CA PRO A 174 11.24 8.41 3.82
C PRO A 174 11.99 7.66 2.73
N SER A 175 11.30 7.26 1.66
CA SER A 175 11.89 6.56 0.51
C SER A 175 12.89 7.45 -0.25
N ILE A 176 12.56 8.74 -0.39
CA ILE A 176 13.45 9.76 -0.96
C ILE A 176 14.67 10.01 -0.07
N LYS A 177 14.48 10.13 1.24
CA LYS A 177 15.57 10.40 2.19
C LYS A 177 16.58 9.26 2.30
N LYS A 178 16.14 8.01 2.12
CA LYS A 178 16.98 6.82 2.28
C LYS A 178 17.84 6.52 1.04
N SER A 179 17.50 7.06 -0.13
CA SER A 179 18.18 6.74 -1.39
C SER A 179 18.18 7.92 -2.37
N SER A 180 19.37 8.32 -2.85
CA SER A 180 19.51 9.28 -3.94
C SER A 180 18.75 8.83 -5.20
N ASN A 181 18.68 7.51 -5.45
CA ASN A 181 17.91 6.98 -6.56
C ASN A 181 16.39 7.11 -6.32
N GLY A 182 15.94 6.99 -5.07
CA GLY A 182 14.54 7.25 -4.69
C GLY A 182 14.13 8.69 -4.98
N LEU A 183 15.00 9.66 -4.67
CA LEU A 183 14.79 11.07 -5.02
C LEU A 183 14.70 11.29 -6.53
N VAL A 184 15.64 10.73 -7.29
CA VAL A 184 15.67 10.87 -8.76
C VAL A 184 14.42 10.28 -9.41
N VAL A 185 14.02 9.05 -9.03
CA VAL A 185 12.82 8.42 -9.59
C VAL A 185 11.56 9.19 -9.21
N SER A 186 11.47 9.70 -7.99
CA SER A 186 10.32 10.51 -7.56
C SER A 186 10.22 11.81 -8.36
N LEU A 187 11.34 12.50 -8.61
CA LEU A 187 11.38 13.69 -9.46
C LEU A 187 10.98 13.39 -10.91
N ILE A 188 11.46 12.28 -11.48
CA ILE A 188 11.04 11.83 -12.81
C ILE A 188 9.53 11.60 -12.86
N GLY A 189 8.97 10.95 -11.82
CA GLY A 189 7.53 10.76 -11.67
C GLY A 189 6.75 12.07 -11.66
N VAL A 190 7.16 13.02 -10.80
CA VAL A 190 6.54 14.35 -10.69
C VAL A 190 6.59 15.10 -12.03
N VAL A 191 7.76 15.17 -12.67
CA VAL A 191 7.94 15.90 -13.93
C VAL A 191 7.13 15.26 -15.05
N THR A 192 7.15 13.92 -15.15
CA THR A 192 6.42 13.19 -16.19
C THR A 192 4.92 13.37 -16.01
N TYR A 193 4.40 13.22 -14.79
CA TYR A 193 2.98 13.46 -14.51
C TYR A 193 2.58 14.91 -14.79
N ALA A 194 3.37 15.89 -14.34
CA ALA A 194 3.10 17.30 -14.59
C ALA A 194 3.01 17.60 -16.10
N ILE A 195 3.96 17.10 -16.90
CA ILE A 195 3.94 17.28 -18.36
C ILE A 195 2.65 16.69 -18.95
N ILE A 196 2.31 15.44 -18.61
CA ILE A 196 1.11 14.77 -19.15
C ILE A 196 -0.17 15.54 -18.74
N PHE A 197 -0.26 15.94 -17.48
CA PHE A 197 -1.40 16.66 -16.93
C PHE A 197 -1.60 18.02 -17.62
N TYR A 198 -0.52 18.80 -17.80
CA TYR A 198 -0.61 20.11 -18.45
C TYR A 198 -0.88 20.05 -19.95
N LEU A 199 -0.43 18.99 -20.63
CA LEU A 199 -0.71 18.80 -22.06
C LEU A 199 -2.21 18.57 -22.33
N LYS A 200 -3.00 18.14 -21.33
CA LYS A 200 -4.46 17.88 -21.40
C LYS A 200 -4.90 17.03 -22.60
N PHE A 201 -3.97 16.31 -23.21
CA PHE A 201 -4.21 15.51 -24.41
C PHE A 201 -4.84 14.16 -24.08
N ILE A 202 -4.83 13.79 -22.79
CA ILE A 202 -5.12 12.46 -22.31
C ILE A 202 -6.31 12.52 -21.35
N PRO A 203 -7.31 11.62 -21.48
CA PRO A 203 -8.43 11.55 -20.55
C PRO A 203 -7.98 11.27 -19.11
N SER A 204 -8.76 11.76 -18.15
CA SER A 204 -8.53 11.53 -16.72
C SER A 204 -8.44 10.02 -16.41
N GLY A 205 -7.39 9.63 -15.69
CA GLY A 205 -7.05 8.25 -15.33
C GLY A 205 -5.98 7.63 -16.23
N TRP A 206 -5.97 7.92 -17.53
CA TRP A 206 -4.92 7.46 -18.44
C TRP A 206 -3.61 8.23 -18.27
N ASP A 207 -3.73 9.49 -17.85
CA ASP A 207 -2.61 10.33 -17.43
C ASP A 207 -1.78 9.69 -16.31
N ILE A 208 -2.44 9.14 -15.29
CA ILE A 208 -1.79 8.44 -14.17
C ILE A 208 -1.12 7.15 -14.65
N ILE A 209 -1.81 6.34 -15.45
CA ILE A 209 -1.28 5.08 -15.98
C ILE A 209 0.00 5.35 -16.80
N LEU A 210 -0.05 6.32 -17.72
CA LEU A 210 1.09 6.68 -18.54
C LEU A 210 2.22 7.28 -17.72
N ALA A 211 1.90 8.10 -16.72
CA ALA A 211 2.90 8.62 -15.80
C ALA A 211 3.63 7.49 -15.06
N ILE A 212 2.91 6.49 -14.54
CA ILE A 212 3.52 5.32 -13.87
C ILE A 212 4.45 4.56 -14.82
N LEU A 213 3.98 4.24 -16.03
CA LEU A 213 4.76 3.46 -17.00
C LEU A 213 6.00 4.21 -17.50
N LEU A 214 5.84 5.46 -17.92
CA LEU A 214 6.93 6.27 -18.44
C LEU A 214 7.96 6.60 -17.36
N SER A 215 7.51 7.01 -16.17
CA SER A 215 8.44 7.31 -15.07
C SER A 215 9.21 6.09 -14.60
N SER A 216 8.58 4.91 -14.56
CA SER A 216 9.24 3.65 -14.22
C SER A 216 10.28 3.27 -15.28
N TYR A 217 9.95 3.40 -16.57
CA TYR A 217 10.88 3.11 -17.67
C TYR A 217 12.09 4.07 -17.69
N ILE A 218 11.83 5.38 -17.60
CA ILE A 218 12.88 6.40 -17.58
C ILE A 218 13.74 6.25 -16.31
N GLY A 219 13.11 6.06 -15.15
CA GLY A 219 13.78 5.83 -13.87
C GLY A 219 14.73 4.63 -13.91
N LEU A 220 14.27 3.50 -14.49
CA LEU A 220 15.09 2.31 -14.66
C LEU A 220 16.32 2.57 -15.55
N LYS A 221 16.16 3.24 -16.70
CA LYS A 221 17.28 3.61 -17.57
C LYS A 221 18.29 4.52 -16.88
N VAL A 222 17.82 5.49 -16.11
CA VAL A 222 18.68 6.43 -15.37
C VAL A 222 19.45 5.72 -14.25
N ILE A 223 18.80 4.84 -13.49
CA ILE A 223 19.45 4.07 -12.41
C ILE A 223 20.49 3.10 -12.98
N MET A 224 20.18 2.36 -14.05
CA MET A 224 21.12 1.43 -14.67
C MET A 224 22.38 2.16 -15.16
N LYS A 225 22.23 3.34 -15.77
CA LYS A 225 23.37 4.15 -16.21
C LYS A 225 24.21 4.69 -15.06
N ARG A 226 23.59 5.03 -13.92
CA ARG A 226 24.31 5.42 -12.70
C ARG A 226 25.09 4.25 -12.08
N GLY A 227 24.53 3.04 -12.10
CA GLY A 227 25.19 1.84 -11.57
C GLY A 227 26.33 1.32 -12.45
N GLN A 228 26.39 1.70 -13.72
CA GLN A 228 27.51 1.38 -14.63
C GLN A 228 28.69 2.36 -14.55
N ASN A 229 28.49 3.52 -13.90
CA ASN A 229 29.50 4.58 -13.74
C ASN A 229 30.15 4.57 -12.34
N VAL A 230 30.01 3.48 -11.58
CA VAL A 230 30.67 3.19 -10.30
C VAL A 230 31.43 1.88 -10.46
#